data_AF-A0A170U170-F1
#
_entry.id   AF-A0A170U170-F1
#
_cell.length_a   1.000
_cell.length_b   1.000
_cell.length_c   1.000
_cell.angle_alpha   90.00
_cell.angle_beta   90.00
_cell.angle_gamma   90.00
#
_symmetry.space_group_name_H-M   'P 1'
#
loop_
_entity.id
_entity.type
_entity.pdbx_description
1 polymer ?
#
loop_
_entity_poly.entity_id
_entity_poly.type
_entity_poly.pdbx_seq_one_letter_code
_entity_poly.pdbx_strand_id
1 'polypeptide(L)'
;KRQCSKFNYEDIREVHKRRYLLQPMALEVFSGDGRNYLLAFPRKIRNKVYQRFMAFATGIADSAQQSVAGQKRTANVEQGASLLSSLIGETSVTQRWVRGELTNFQYLMHLNTLAGRSYNDLMQYPVFPWILADYESEQLDLMDPAVFRDF
;
A
#
# COMPACT_ATOMS: atom_id res chain seq x y z
N LYS A 1 -13.56 -7.62 28.08
CA LYS A 1 -12.09 -7.75 28.21
C LYS A 1 -11.43 -6.76 27.25
N ARG A 2 -10.48 -5.92 27.68
CA ARG A 2 -9.73 -5.07 26.73
C ARG A 2 -8.81 -5.97 25.91
N GLN A 3 -9.00 -5.98 24.59
CA GLN A 3 -8.10 -6.67 23.68
C GLN A 3 -6.84 -5.81 23.54
N CYS A 4 -5.67 -6.40 23.82
CA CYS A 4 -4.38 -5.73 23.66
C CYS A 4 -3.63 -6.44 22.54
N SER A 5 -3.25 -5.68 21.52
CA SER A 5 -2.37 -6.15 20.45
C SER A 5 -0.96 -5.66 20.75
N LYS A 6 0.02 -6.56 20.65
CA LYS A 6 1.45 -6.28 20.78
C LYS A 6 2.15 -6.69 19.50
N PHE A 7 3.16 -5.92 19.12
CA PHE A 7 4.00 -6.17 17.95
C PHE A 7 5.45 -5.87 18.33
N ASN A 8 6.38 -6.73 17.92
CA ASN A 8 7.80 -6.44 18.08
C ASN A 8 8.24 -5.48 16.98
N TYR A 9 9.21 -4.61 17.28
CA TYR A 9 9.72 -3.67 16.27
C TYR A 9 10.41 -4.37 15.11
N GLU A 10 10.97 -5.56 15.34
CA GLU A 10 11.63 -6.41 14.35
C GLU A 10 10.66 -6.97 13.30
N ASP A 11 9.38 -7.13 13.68
CA ASP A 11 8.36 -7.65 12.79
C ASP A 11 7.81 -6.58 11.84
N ILE A 12 8.07 -5.30 12.12
CA ILE A 12 7.57 -4.18 11.31
C ILE A 12 8.39 -4.07 10.01
N ARG A 13 7.68 -4.13 8.89
CA ARG A 13 8.26 -4.08 7.53
C ARG A 13 8.03 -2.74 6.86
N GLU A 14 6.83 -2.17 7.01
CA GLU A 14 6.47 -0.90 6.38
C GLU A 14 5.64 -0.05 7.33
N VAL A 15 5.80 1.27 7.23
CA VAL A 15 4.96 2.24 7.96
C VAL A 15 4.59 3.37 7.02
N HIS A 16 3.31 3.51 6.72
CA HIS A 16 2.78 4.50 5.78
C HIS A 16 2.05 5.62 6.49
N LYS A 17 2.29 6.86 6.06
CA LYS A 17 1.48 8.01 6.49
C LYS A 17 0.11 7.91 5.81
N ARG A 18 -0.96 7.97 6.61
CA ARG A 18 -2.35 7.85 6.11
C ARG A 18 -3.20 9.05 6.49
N ARG A 19 -4.32 9.19 5.76
CA ARG A 19 -5.42 10.06 6.13
C ARG A 19 -6.47 9.25 6.87
N TYR A 20 -7.12 9.86 7.85
CA TYR A 20 -8.32 9.34 8.50
C TYR A 20 -9.34 10.48 8.53
N LEU A 21 -10.56 10.23 8.07
CA LEU A 21 -11.57 11.27 7.84
C LEU A 21 -11.00 12.43 7.00
N LEU A 22 -10.23 12.09 5.95
CA LEU A 22 -9.51 13.01 5.05
C LEU A 22 -8.40 13.86 5.70
N GLN A 23 -8.19 13.76 7.01
CA GLN A 23 -7.17 14.50 7.75
C GLN A 23 -5.87 13.68 7.85
N PRO A 24 -4.68 14.29 7.68
CA PRO A 24 -3.40 13.59 7.71
C PRO A 24 -2.96 13.27 9.15
N MET A 25 -3.74 12.44 9.83
CA MET A 25 -3.65 12.15 11.26
C MET A 25 -3.47 10.67 11.58
N ALA A 26 -3.25 9.80 10.58
CA ALA A 26 -3.10 8.37 10.79
C ALA A 26 -1.76 7.83 10.30
N LEU A 27 -1.38 6.67 10.82
CA LEU A 27 -0.32 5.81 10.30
C LEU A 27 -0.88 4.42 10.09
N GLU A 28 -0.40 3.74 9.06
CA GLU A 28 -0.65 2.32 8.87
C GLU A 28 0.65 1.56 8.99
N VAL A 29 0.65 0.53 9.84
CA VAL A 29 1.84 -0.27 10.17
C VAL A 29 1.63 -1.67 9.63
N PHE A 30 2.58 -2.16 8.84
CA PHE A 30 2.56 -3.49 8.23
C PHE A 30 3.63 -4.38 8.84
N SER A 31 3.22 -5.57 9.23
CA SER A 31 4.06 -6.60 9.83
C SER A 31 4.44 -7.68 8.82
N GLY A 32 5.58 -8.35 9.03
CA GLY A 32 6.08 -9.40 8.15
C GLY A 32 5.23 -10.67 8.10
N ASP A 33 4.33 -10.85 9.07
CA ASP A 33 3.34 -11.93 9.11
C ASP A 33 2.02 -11.59 8.39
N GLY A 34 1.98 -10.48 7.65
CA GLY A 34 0.83 -10.04 6.86
C GLY A 34 -0.22 -9.24 7.63
N ARG A 35 -0.09 -9.11 8.95
CA ARG A 35 -0.98 -8.23 9.74
C ARG A 35 -0.68 -6.77 9.46
N ASN A 36 -1.72 -5.94 9.50
CA ASN A 36 -1.56 -4.49 9.42
C ASN A 36 -2.58 -3.76 10.31
N TYR A 37 -2.20 -2.57 10.78
CA TYR A 37 -3.00 -1.78 11.71
C TYR A 37 -3.02 -0.31 11.31
N LEU A 38 -4.22 0.25 11.14
CA LEU A 38 -4.44 1.68 10.97
C LEU A 38 -4.62 2.36 12.34
N LEU A 39 -3.71 3.27 12.66
CA LEU A 39 -3.66 4.00 13.92
C LEU A 39 -3.96 5.48 13.65
N ALA A 40 -5.10 5.97 14.14
CA ALA A 40 -5.45 7.39 14.11
C ALA A 40 -4.96 8.09 15.38
N PHE A 41 -4.43 9.31 15.23
CA PHE A 41 -3.84 10.08 16.32
C PHE A 41 -4.52 11.45 16.48
N PRO A 42 -4.52 12.00 17.71
CA PRO A 42 -4.81 13.42 17.90
C PRO A 42 -3.85 14.31 17.07
N ARG A 43 -4.31 15.53 16.75
CA ARG A 43 -3.55 16.48 15.94
C ARG A 43 -2.13 16.69 16.51
N LYS A 44 -1.16 16.89 15.60
CA LYS A 44 0.27 17.15 15.89
C LYS A 44 1.07 15.97 16.48
N ILE A 45 0.46 14.82 16.77
CA ILE A 45 1.17 13.65 17.34
C ILE A 45 1.70 12.69 16.26
N ARG A 46 0.94 12.48 15.18
CA ARG A 46 1.24 11.52 14.11
C ARG A 46 2.70 11.54 13.61
N ASN A 47 3.24 12.73 13.34
CA ASN A 47 4.62 12.86 12.86
C ASN A 47 5.66 12.45 13.90
N LYS A 48 5.44 12.75 15.19
CA LYS A 48 6.35 12.33 16.26
C LYS A 48 6.39 10.81 16.39
N VAL A 49 5.22 10.17 16.30
CA VAL A 49 5.12 8.69 16.33
C VAL A 49 5.78 8.07 15.10
N TYR A 50 5.57 8.64 13.92
CA TYR A 50 6.23 8.19 12.69
C TYR A 50 7.76 8.20 12.83
N GLN A 51 8.33 9.29 13.34
CA GLN A 51 9.78 9.38 13.55
C GLN A 51 10.30 8.33 14.55
N ARG A 52 9.50 8.00 15.57
CA ARG A 52 9.83 6.90 16.50
C ARG A 52 9.85 5.55 15.78
N PHE A 53 8.86 5.25 14.94
CA PHE A 53 8.89 4.01 14.15
C PHE A 53 10.13 3.93 13.26
N MET A 54 10.48 5.01 12.55
CA MET A 54 11.66 5.03 11.69
C MET A 54 12.98 4.81 12.45
N ALA A 55 13.06 5.27 13.71
CA ALA A 55 14.23 5.11 14.55
C ALA A 55 14.39 3.68 15.12
N PHE A 56 13.28 3.01 15.48
CA PHE A 56 13.33 1.73 16.22
C PHE A 56 13.01 0.49 15.39
N ALA A 57 12.21 0.61 14.33
CA ALA A 57 11.90 -0.52 13.44
C ALA A 57 12.99 -0.65 12.37
N THR A 58 14.07 -1.35 12.74
CA THR A 58 15.26 -1.55 11.91
C THR A 58 14.98 -2.45 10.69
N GLY A 59 14.02 -3.38 10.79
CA GLY A 59 13.58 -4.27 9.70
C GLY A 59 12.96 -3.56 8.48
N ILE A 60 12.58 -2.28 8.63
CA ILE A 60 12.07 -1.46 7.52
C ILE A 60 13.15 -1.21 6.45
N ALA A 61 14.44 -1.23 6.81
CA ALA A 61 15.53 -0.99 5.87
C ALA A 61 15.84 -2.20 4.96
N ASP A 62 15.67 -3.43 5.46
CA ASP A 62 15.98 -4.67 4.74
C ASP A 62 14.87 -5.07 3.76
N SER A 63 13.63 -4.72 4.08
CA SER A 63 12.47 -5.04 3.23
C SER A 63 12.38 -4.17 1.98
N ALA A 64 13.21 -3.16 1.81
CA ALA A 64 13.25 -2.34 0.61
C ALA A 64 13.47 -3.12 -0.71
N GLN A 65 14.09 -4.30 -0.63
CA GLN A 65 14.33 -5.19 -1.78
C GLN A 65 13.21 -6.22 -2.03
N GLN A 66 12.33 -6.46 -1.05
CA GLN A 66 11.24 -7.45 -1.11
C GLN A 66 9.84 -6.84 -0.97
N SER A 67 9.76 -5.57 -0.58
CA SER A 67 8.52 -4.83 -0.53
C SER A 67 8.07 -4.58 -1.96
N VAL A 68 6.80 -4.90 -2.23
CA VAL A 68 6.10 -4.43 -3.43
C VAL A 68 6.15 -2.89 -3.48
N ALA A 69 6.44 -2.23 -2.34
CA ALA A 69 6.64 -0.80 -2.20
C ALA A 69 8.03 -0.24 -2.60
N GLY A 70 9.07 -1.07 -2.81
CA GLY A 70 10.35 -0.65 -3.41
C GLY A 70 11.04 0.57 -2.79
N GLN A 71 11.05 0.73 -1.46
CA GLN A 71 11.61 1.92 -0.80
C GLN A 71 12.89 1.62 0.00
N LYS A 72 14.08 2.01 -0.49
CA LYS A 72 15.28 2.24 0.35
C LYS A 72 15.34 3.69 0.85
N ARG A 73 15.79 3.85 2.10
CA ARG A 73 15.76 5.10 2.89
C ARG A 73 16.64 6.21 2.31
N THR A 74 16.09 7.44 2.26
CA THR A 74 16.57 8.70 2.88
C THR A 74 16.17 9.90 2.02
N ALA A 75 15.01 10.51 2.33
CA ALA A 75 14.82 11.94 2.09
C ALA A 75 13.65 12.45 2.93
N ASN A 76 13.92 13.43 3.80
CA ASN A 76 12.89 14.32 4.34
C ASN A 76 12.19 15.00 3.16
N VAL A 77 10.98 14.59 2.78
CA VAL A 77 10.21 15.40 1.82
C VAL A 77 8.72 15.34 2.13
N GLU A 78 8.23 16.44 2.66
CA GLU A 78 6.89 16.91 2.32
C GLU A 78 6.81 17.07 0.79
N GLN A 79 5.82 16.43 0.18
CA GLN A 79 5.34 16.71 -1.17
C GLN A 79 6.21 16.18 -2.34
N GLY A 80 5.61 15.31 -3.16
CA GLY A 80 5.98 15.12 -4.57
C GLY A 80 7.20 14.25 -4.89
N ALA A 81 8.32 14.36 -4.17
CA ALA A 81 9.61 13.84 -4.65
C ALA A 81 9.91 12.37 -4.30
N SER A 82 9.15 11.71 -3.42
CA SER A 82 9.31 10.27 -3.12
C SER A 82 8.96 9.37 -4.32
N LEU A 83 8.28 9.91 -5.33
CA LEU A 83 7.99 9.26 -6.61
C LEU A 83 9.19 9.28 -7.59
N LEU A 84 10.18 10.15 -7.34
CA LEU A 84 11.37 10.26 -8.20
C LEU A 84 12.50 9.32 -7.75
N SER A 85 12.65 9.02 -6.46
CA SER A 85 13.63 8.01 -6.01
C SER A 85 13.26 6.58 -6.43
N SER A 86 11.98 6.29 -6.67
CA SER A 86 11.50 5.03 -7.28
C SER A 86 11.82 4.90 -8.78
N LEU A 87 12.40 5.92 -9.41
CA LEU A 87 12.80 5.90 -10.82
C LEU A 87 14.28 5.54 -11.04
N ILE A 88 15.12 5.50 -9.99
CA ILE A 88 16.59 5.53 -10.17
C ILE A 88 17.31 4.25 -9.71
N GLY A 89 16.64 3.26 -9.13
CA GLY A 89 17.30 1.98 -8.79
C GLY A 89 16.37 0.78 -8.94
N GLU A 90 16.75 -0.16 -9.80
CA GLU A 90 16.15 -1.50 -9.99
C GLU A 90 14.63 -1.50 -10.26
N THR A 91 14.27 -1.48 -11.56
CA THR A 91 12.93 -1.62 -12.15
C THR A 91 11.75 -1.19 -11.25
N SER A 92 11.29 0.06 -11.43
CA SER A 92 10.04 0.54 -10.80
C SER A 92 8.90 -0.50 -10.90
N VAL A 93 7.98 -0.51 -9.95
CA VAL A 93 6.85 -1.46 -9.91
C VAL A 93 6.07 -1.50 -11.22
N THR A 94 5.91 -0.35 -11.89
CA THR A 94 5.32 -0.26 -13.24
C THR A 94 6.14 -1.03 -14.28
N GLN A 95 7.46 -0.94 -14.26
CA GLN A 95 8.32 -1.69 -15.20
C GLN A 95 8.22 -3.20 -14.98
N ARG A 96 8.16 -3.63 -13.72
CA ARG A 96 7.97 -5.05 -13.39
C ARG A 96 6.62 -5.58 -13.87
N TRP A 97 5.56 -4.78 -13.71
CA TRP A 97 4.24 -5.09 -14.26
C TRP A 97 4.24 -5.17 -15.80
N VAL A 98 4.84 -4.19 -16.48
CA VAL A 98 4.97 -4.18 -17.95
C VAL A 98 5.75 -5.39 -18.47
N ARG A 99 6.74 -5.89 -17.71
CA ARG A 99 7.50 -7.10 -18.03
C ARG A 99 6.78 -8.41 -17.69
N GLY A 100 5.59 -8.35 -17.09
CA GLY A 100 4.84 -9.53 -16.63
C GLY A 100 5.39 -10.18 -15.36
N GLU A 101 6.30 -9.52 -14.64
CA GLU A 101 6.83 -10.00 -13.35
C GLU A 101 5.82 -9.81 -12.21
N LEU A 102 4.79 -8.97 -12.43
CA LEU A 102 3.69 -8.73 -11.50
C LEU A 102 2.36 -8.93 -12.22
N THR A 103 1.39 -9.53 -11.51
CA THR A 103 0.02 -9.65 -12.03
C THR A 103 -0.70 -8.30 -11.99
N ASN A 104 -1.75 -8.15 -12.80
CA ASN A 104 -2.63 -6.96 -12.76
C ASN A 104 -3.17 -6.70 -11.35
N PHE A 105 -3.53 -7.75 -10.62
CA PHE A 105 -3.99 -7.63 -9.23
C PHE A 105 -2.91 -7.05 -8.31
N GLN A 106 -1.68 -7.55 -8.39
CA GLN A 106 -0.56 -7.04 -7.58
C GLN A 106 -0.25 -5.58 -7.89
N TYR A 107 -0.26 -5.21 -9.17
CA TYR A 107 -0.05 -3.84 -9.61
C TYR A 107 -1.15 -2.90 -9.11
N LEU A 108 -2.42 -3.28 -9.27
CA LEU A 108 -3.56 -2.49 -8.76
C LEU A 108 -3.56 -2.39 -7.23
N MET A 109 -3.17 -3.44 -6.52
CA MET A 109 -3.00 -3.38 -5.06
C MET A 109 -1.90 -2.39 -4.66
N HIS A 110 -0.81 -2.36 -5.41
CA HIS A 110 0.26 -1.39 -5.18
C HIS A 110 -0.24 0.04 -5.41
N LEU A 111 -0.96 0.32 -6.50
CA LEU A 111 -1.54 1.64 -6.77
C LEU A 111 -2.52 2.07 -5.67
N ASN A 112 -3.40 1.17 -5.22
CA ASN A 112 -4.31 1.42 -4.10
C ASN A 112 -3.55 1.80 -2.82
N THR A 113 -2.47 1.08 -2.52
CA THR A 113 -1.61 1.34 -1.35
C THR A 113 -0.94 2.70 -1.43
N LEU A 114 -0.42 3.10 -2.61
CA LEU A 114 0.17 4.43 -2.84
C LEU A 114 -0.87 5.55 -2.73
N ALA A 115 -2.09 5.30 -3.21
CA ALA A 115 -3.20 6.24 -3.11
C ALA A 115 -3.75 6.43 -1.68
N GLY A 116 -3.22 5.68 -0.70
CA GLY A 116 -3.67 5.79 0.70
C GLY A 116 -4.85 4.90 1.05
N ARG A 117 -5.24 3.97 0.17
CA ARG A 117 -6.33 3.03 0.42
C ARG A 117 -5.90 1.95 1.43
N SER A 118 -6.85 1.49 2.24
CA SER A 118 -6.59 0.57 3.36
C SER A 118 -7.77 -0.38 3.57
N TYR A 119 -7.47 -1.64 3.88
CA TYR A 119 -8.47 -2.61 4.32
C TYR A 119 -9.08 -2.28 5.69
N ASN A 120 -8.41 -1.43 6.49
CA ASN A 120 -8.85 -1.05 7.83
C ASN A 120 -9.74 0.21 7.85
N ASP A 121 -9.94 0.88 6.71
CA ASP A 121 -10.82 2.04 6.59
C ASP A 121 -11.79 1.82 5.43
N LEU A 122 -13.04 1.49 5.77
CA LEU A 122 -14.11 1.25 4.79
C LEU A 122 -14.35 2.46 3.86
N MET A 123 -14.12 3.68 4.33
CA MET A 123 -14.29 4.89 3.50
C MET A 123 -13.14 5.07 2.50
N GLN A 124 -12.03 4.37 2.70
CA GLN A 124 -10.83 4.41 1.86
C GLN A 124 -10.44 2.99 1.42
N TYR A 125 -11.42 2.09 1.24
CA TYR A 125 -11.16 0.71 0.83
C TYR A 125 -10.52 0.66 -0.57
N PRO A 126 -9.66 -0.35 -0.87
CA PRO A 126 -9.11 -0.54 -2.21
C PRO A 126 -10.20 -0.58 -3.28
N VAL A 127 -9.93 0.07 -4.41
CA VAL A 127 -10.83 0.16 -5.57
C VAL A 127 -10.29 -0.70 -6.69
N PHE A 128 -11.18 -1.45 -7.32
CA PHE A 128 -10.90 -2.26 -8.49
C PHE A 128 -11.90 -1.95 -9.61
N PRO A 129 -11.46 -2.00 -10.87
CA PRO A 129 -12.37 -1.89 -12.00
C PRO A 129 -13.28 -3.12 -12.12
N TRP A 130 -14.49 -2.90 -12.60
CA TRP A 130 -15.36 -3.98 -13.06
C TRP A 130 -14.88 -4.47 -14.42
N ILE A 131 -14.31 -5.67 -14.48
CA ILE A 131 -13.72 -6.20 -15.71
C ILE A 131 -14.78 -6.76 -16.66
N LEU A 132 -15.75 -7.50 -16.13
CA LEU A 132 -16.79 -8.13 -16.95
C LEU A 132 -17.98 -7.19 -17.17
N ALA A 133 -18.56 -7.30 -18.36
CA ALA A 133 -19.78 -6.62 -18.78
C ALA A 133 -20.98 -7.58 -18.74
N ASP A 134 -20.77 -8.86 -19.07
CA ASP A 134 -21.80 -9.89 -19.08
C ASP A 134 -21.89 -10.64 -17.73
N TYR A 135 -23.10 -10.63 -17.15
CA TYR A 135 -23.45 -11.33 -15.91
C TYR A 135 -24.73 -12.17 -16.05
N GLU A 136 -25.26 -12.31 -17.28
CA GLU A 136 -26.54 -12.97 -17.55
C GLU A 136 -26.36 -14.30 -18.28
N SER A 137 -25.32 -14.43 -19.12
CA SER A 137 -25.06 -15.66 -19.86
C SER A 137 -24.71 -16.83 -18.93
N GLU A 138 -25.22 -18.02 -19.26
CA GLU A 138 -24.93 -19.27 -18.53
C GLU A 138 -23.45 -19.65 -18.65
N GLN A 139 -22.83 -19.37 -19.81
CA GLN A 139 -21.41 -19.58 -20.07
C GLN A 139 -20.78 -18.31 -20.58
N LEU A 140 -19.58 -18.01 -20.08
CA LEU A 140 -18.84 -16.79 -20.37
C LEU A 140 -17.70 -17.10 -21.35
N ASP A 141 -17.78 -16.57 -22.58
CA ASP A 141 -16.69 -16.66 -23.55
C ASP A 141 -15.67 -15.54 -23.34
N LEU A 142 -14.49 -15.91 -22.82
CA LEU A 142 -13.40 -14.95 -22.57
C LEU A 142 -12.65 -14.52 -23.83
N MET A 143 -12.99 -15.07 -25.00
CA MET A 143 -12.45 -14.64 -26.30
C MET A 143 -13.32 -13.58 -26.97
N ASP A 144 -14.55 -13.37 -26.50
CA ASP A 144 -15.44 -12.32 -27.01
C ASP A 144 -15.10 -10.97 -26.35
N PRO A 145 -14.66 -9.94 -27.11
CA PRO A 145 -14.39 -8.62 -26.57
C PRO A 145 -15.62 -7.96 -25.92
N ALA A 146 -16.84 -8.30 -26.33
CA ALA A 146 -18.07 -7.72 -25.78
C ALA A 146 -18.35 -8.12 -24.33
N VAL A 147 -17.72 -9.21 -23.85
CA VAL A 147 -17.83 -9.68 -22.46
C VAL A 147 -17.05 -8.81 -21.48
N PHE A 148 -16.15 -7.95 -21.96
CA PHE A 148 -15.31 -7.07 -21.13
C PHE A 148 -15.80 -5.62 -21.16
N ARG A 149 -15.57 -4.87 -20.08
CA ARG A 149 -15.82 -3.43 -20.05
C ARG A 149 -14.73 -2.65 -20.79
N ASP A 150 -15.12 -1.50 -21.33
CA ASP A 150 -14.23 -0.54 -21.97
C ASP A 150 -13.45 0.30 -20.93
N PHE A 151 -12.14 0.50 -21.15
CA PHE A 151 -11.19 1.10 -20.19
C PHE A 151 -10.31 2.18 -20.79
#